data_AF-A0A101EC44-F1
#
_entry.id   AF-A0A101EC44-F1
#
_cell.length_a   1.000
_cell.length_b   1.000
_cell.length_c   1.000
_cell.angle_alpha   90.00
_cell.angle_beta   90.00
_cell.angle_gamma   90.00
#
_symmetry.space_group_name_H-M   'P 1'
#
loop_
_entity.id
_entity.type
_entity.pdbx_description
1 polymer ?
#
loop_
_entity_poly.entity_id
_entity_poly.type
_entity_poly.pdbx_seq_one_letter_code
_entity_poly.pdbx_strand_id
1 'polypeptide(L)'
;MRHTVKLVGLGFLLGLLAGYTLGGWIHGGREEDKTADLPVMSSITVTSPSPFDVIYLFYKAVEEGNEERVRELVTPGFFEELQKERFLEEWRARKNLEPELRFVLFLVSDQGVDEEAGRAWARGRAEWESPRRGLLSTEETVHLVRSYETWRIEAIDRDSPLHAANEMYQAIEQADWSRLRAVLEPDYWRKLNAAGVISALKKDRRSSTSGVYVIFYITDFAVSDNKAWVKGDVIWRPLSPATYETPVTLSLRKVGSRWLITGIQGHWEIKK
;
A
#
# COMPACT_ATOMS: atom_id res chain seq x y z
N MET A 1 -7.46 60.71 -25.99
CA MET A 1 -8.11 61.00 -24.69
C MET A 1 -8.03 59.71 -23.88
N ARG A 2 -7.05 59.49 -22.99
CA ARG A 2 -6.88 60.07 -21.63
C ARG A 2 -8.20 60.09 -20.85
N HIS A 3 -8.41 59.12 -19.95
CA HIS A 3 -8.37 59.22 -18.49
C HIS A 3 -8.61 57.78 -17.92
N THR A 4 -7.71 57.12 -17.15
CA THR A 4 -7.48 57.20 -15.68
C THR A 4 -8.80 57.15 -14.87
N VAL A 5 -9.01 56.35 -13.81
CA VAL A 5 -8.32 56.17 -12.49
C VAL A 5 -8.93 54.86 -11.86
N LYS A 6 -8.21 53.85 -11.33
CA LYS A 6 -7.78 53.59 -9.90
C LYS A 6 -8.77 54.13 -8.82
N LEU A 7 -8.95 53.67 -7.58
CA LEU A 7 -8.11 53.23 -6.45
C LEU A 7 -9.12 52.69 -5.36
N VAL A 8 -8.88 51.58 -4.66
CA VAL A 8 -8.23 51.46 -3.32
C VAL A 8 -9.08 51.87 -2.10
N GLY A 9 -9.04 51.02 -1.06
CA GLY A 9 -9.01 51.45 0.34
C GLY A 9 -9.97 50.69 1.27
N LEU A 10 -9.54 49.68 2.03
CA LEU A 10 -9.08 49.81 3.43
C LEU A 10 -10.22 50.32 4.34
N GLY A 11 -10.86 49.54 5.21
CA GLY A 11 -10.29 48.86 6.38
C GLY A 11 -10.83 49.51 7.66
N PHE A 12 -11.01 48.70 8.72
CA PHE A 12 -11.06 49.04 10.16
C PHE A 12 -12.40 49.29 10.92
N LEU A 13 -12.52 48.46 11.97
CA LEU A 13 -12.83 48.72 13.40
C LEU A 13 -14.25 48.57 13.98
N LEU A 14 -14.28 47.67 14.99
CA LEU A 14 -14.87 47.77 16.34
C LEU A 14 -16.40 47.93 16.40
N GLY A 15 -17.19 47.03 16.98
CA GLY A 15 -16.97 46.24 18.19
C GLY A 15 -17.41 47.04 19.40
N LEU A 16 -18.59 46.73 19.98
CA LEU A 16 -18.85 46.65 21.44
C LEU A 16 -20.34 46.57 21.82
N LEU A 17 -20.56 45.83 22.92
CA LEU A 17 -21.68 45.85 23.89
C LEU A 17 -22.86 44.91 23.60
N ALA A 18 -22.94 43.77 24.30
CA ALA A 18 -23.46 43.60 25.68
C ALA A 18 -24.95 44.01 25.73
N GLY A 19 -25.92 43.11 25.86
CA GLY A 19 -26.02 42.05 26.84
C GLY A 19 -27.18 42.45 27.78
N TYR A 20 -28.32 41.77 27.71
CA TYR A 20 -29.30 41.77 28.79
C TYR A 20 -30.04 40.43 28.84
N THR A 21 -30.01 39.91 30.06
CA THR A 21 -30.55 38.68 30.63
C THR A 21 -32.08 38.66 30.68
N LEU A 22 -32.69 37.46 30.69
CA LEU A 22 -33.74 37.08 31.67
C LEU A 22 -34.05 35.57 31.61
N GLY A 23 -33.52 34.86 32.60
CA GLY A 23 -34.10 33.78 33.42
C GLY A 23 -35.06 32.71 32.86
N GLY A 24 -34.72 31.44 33.18
CA GLY A 24 -35.69 30.52 33.79
C GLY A 24 -35.84 29.12 33.17
N TRP A 25 -35.13 28.14 33.76
CA TRP A 25 -35.40 26.70 33.94
C TRP A 25 -36.81 26.17 33.55
N ILE A 26 -37.09 24.96 33.02
CA ILE A 26 -36.38 23.67 32.87
C ILE A 26 -37.26 22.72 32.01
N HIS A 27 -36.60 21.76 31.32
CA HIS A 27 -37.08 20.48 30.73
C HIS A 27 -37.69 20.43 29.31
N GLY A 28 -36.98 19.70 28.44
CA GLY A 28 -37.49 19.13 27.18
C GLY A 28 -36.38 19.04 26.14
N GLY A 29 -35.71 17.89 26.06
CA GLY A 29 -34.49 17.64 25.29
C GLY A 29 -34.52 18.14 23.85
N ARG A 30 -33.47 18.88 23.49
CA ARG A 30 -33.13 19.24 22.12
C ARG A 30 -31.79 18.56 21.80
N GLU A 31 -31.78 17.81 20.71
CA GLU A 31 -30.60 17.32 20.01
C GLU A 31 -29.53 18.40 19.98
N GLU A 32 -28.42 18.13 20.67
CA GLU A 32 -27.22 18.95 20.67
C GLU A 32 -26.29 18.46 19.57
N ASP A 33 -25.79 19.44 18.80
CA ASP A 33 -24.85 19.32 17.70
C ASP A 33 -23.75 18.28 17.98
N LYS A 34 -23.69 17.24 17.16
CA LYS A 34 -22.49 16.42 17.02
C LYS A 34 -21.47 17.21 16.20
N THR A 35 -20.70 18.07 16.86
CA THR A 35 -19.32 18.29 16.43
C THR A 35 -18.64 16.93 16.42
N ALA A 36 -18.18 16.49 15.25
CA ALA A 36 -17.41 15.27 15.11
C ALA A 36 -16.12 15.41 15.90
N ASP A 37 -16.11 14.88 17.13
CA ASP A 37 -14.89 14.64 17.87
C ASP A 37 -14.01 13.71 17.02
N LEU A 38 -12.84 14.21 16.64
CA LEU A 38 -11.77 13.40 16.10
C LEU A 38 -11.54 12.21 17.05
N PRO A 39 -11.35 10.98 16.55
CA PRO A 39 -11.17 9.83 17.42
C PRO A 39 -10.00 10.10 18.36
N VAL A 40 -10.32 10.21 19.64
CA VAL A 40 -9.35 10.21 20.73
C VAL A 40 -8.53 8.94 20.57
N MET A 41 -7.22 9.10 20.32
CA MET A 41 -6.28 7.98 20.33
C MET A 41 -6.41 7.30 21.69
N SER A 42 -7.08 6.16 21.70
CA SER A 42 -7.19 5.34 22.90
C SER A 42 -5.77 4.93 23.27
N SER A 43 -5.36 5.24 24.50
CA SER A 43 -4.14 4.71 25.08
C SER A 43 -4.19 3.19 24.99
N ILE A 44 -3.40 2.62 24.08
CA ILE A 44 -3.26 1.19 23.88
C ILE A 44 -2.81 0.60 25.22
N THR A 45 -3.71 -0.10 25.88
CA THR A 45 -3.37 -0.89 27.06
C THR A 45 -2.77 -2.19 26.51
N VAL A 46 -1.44 -2.25 26.39
CA VAL A 46 -0.71 -3.39 25.82
C VAL A 46 -0.95 -4.62 26.71
N THR A 47 -1.91 -5.45 26.31
CA THR A 47 -2.16 -6.77 26.86
C THR A 47 -1.74 -7.74 25.77
N SER A 48 -0.49 -8.21 25.88
CA SER A 48 0.31 -8.93 24.86
C SER A 48 0.83 -8.03 23.72
N PRO A 49 2.16 -7.99 23.47
CA PRO A 49 2.70 -7.26 22.32
C PRO A 49 2.15 -7.87 21.03
N SER A 50 1.72 -7.00 20.11
CA SER A 50 1.19 -7.43 18.82
C SER A 50 2.31 -8.12 18.03
N PRO A 51 2.05 -9.25 17.33
CA PRO A 51 3.06 -9.88 16.48
C PRO A 51 3.64 -8.92 15.45
N PHE A 52 2.91 -7.85 15.10
CA PHE A 52 3.28 -6.88 14.08
C PHE A 52 4.19 -5.75 14.58
N ASP A 53 4.36 -5.59 15.90
CA ASP A 53 5.28 -4.58 16.47
C ASP A 53 6.73 -4.85 16.04
N VAL A 54 7.08 -6.13 15.85
CA VAL A 54 8.40 -6.56 15.38
C VAL A 54 8.73 -6.02 13.98
N ILE A 55 7.72 -5.78 13.13
CA ILE A 55 7.90 -5.25 11.77
C ILE A 55 8.39 -3.80 11.84
N TYR A 56 7.73 -2.98 12.65
CA TYR A 56 8.15 -1.60 12.89
C TYR A 56 9.55 -1.55 13.52
N LEU A 57 9.79 -2.36 14.55
CA LEU A 57 11.08 -2.42 15.23
C LEU A 57 12.22 -2.86 14.29
N PHE A 58 11.94 -3.79 13.38
CA PHE A 58 12.90 -4.24 12.37
C PHE A 58 13.29 -3.09 11.46
N TYR A 59 12.31 -2.36 10.91
CA TYR A 59 12.60 -1.24 10.01
C TYR A 59 13.30 -0.07 10.71
N LYS A 60 12.97 0.20 11.97
CA LYS A 60 13.72 1.18 12.79
C LYS A 60 15.16 0.73 13.03
N ALA A 61 15.39 -0.54 13.36
CA ALA A 61 16.74 -1.07 13.54
C ALA A 61 17.57 -1.00 12.24
N VAL A 62 16.94 -1.26 11.10
CA VAL A 62 17.55 -1.08 9.77
C VAL A 62 17.89 0.39 9.54
N GLU A 63 16.95 1.33 9.75
CA GLU A 63 17.19 2.78 9.63
C GLU A 63 18.39 3.25 10.45
N GLU A 64 18.51 2.77 11.69
CA GLU A 64 19.57 3.11 12.65
C GLU A 64 20.90 2.40 12.35
N GLY A 65 20.92 1.42 11.44
CA GLY A 65 22.09 0.60 11.16
C GLY A 65 22.47 -0.34 12.32
N ASN A 66 21.52 -0.66 13.20
CA ASN A 66 21.73 -1.51 14.37
C ASN A 66 21.59 -3.00 14.00
N GLU A 67 22.67 -3.58 13.47
CA GLU A 67 22.68 -4.98 13.00
C GLU A 67 22.40 -6.01 14.11
N GLU A 68 22.82 -5.72 15.35
CA GLU A 68 22.56 -6.60 16.49
C GLU A 68 21.07 -6.65 16.78
N ARG A 69 20.40 -5.49 16.80
CA ARG A 69 18.95 -5.43 16.96
C ARG A 69 18.21 -6.09 15.79
N VAL A 70 18.69 -5.93 14.55
CA VAL A 70 18.13 -6.66 13.40
C VAL A 70 18.20 -8.17 13.65
N ARG A 71 19.36 -8.69 14.08
CA ARG A 71 19.57 -10.12 14.36
C ARG A 71 18.59 -10.66 15.41
N GLU A 72 18.26 -9.88 16.42
CA GLU A 72 17.31 -10.27 17.48
C GLU A 72 15.87 -10.39 16.98
N LEU A 73 15.48 -9.54 16.02
CA LEU A 73 14.12 -9.39 15.51
C LEU A 73 13.78 -10.36 14.39
N VAL A 74 14.78 -11.03 13.81
CA VAL A 74 14.61 -12.00 12.72
C VAL A 74 14.97 -13.42 13.17
N THR A 75 14.55 -14.43 12.42
CA THR A 75 15.06 -15.79 12.61
C THR A 75 16.53 -15.89 12.18
N PRO A 76 17.32 -16.83 12.74
CA PRO A 76 18.70 -17.04 12.30
C PRO A 76 18.82 -17.34 10.80
N GLY A 77 17.91 -18.14 10.25
CA GLY A 77 17.88 -18.46 8.83
C GLY A 77 17.67 -17.22 7.96
N PHE A 78 16.73 -16.35 8.34
CA PHE A 78 16.50 -15.11 7.62
C PHE A 78 17.66 -14.12 7.77
N PHE A 79 18.31 -14.06 8.95
CA PHE A 79 19.50 -13.24 9.12
C PHE A 79 20.64 -13.64 8.17
N GLU A 80 20.88 -14.95 8.00
CA GLU A 80 21.85 -15.45 7.03
C GLU A 80 21.49 -15.06 5.59
N GLU A 81 20.21 -15.07 5.23
CA GLU A 81 19.72 -14.62 3.93
C GLU A 81 20.00 -13.13 3.72
N LEU A 82 19.65 -12.27 4.69
CA LEU A 82 19.96 -10.83 4.64
C LEU A 82 21.47 -10.56 4.47
N GLN A 83 22.33 -11.39 5.09
CA GLN A 83 23.78 -11.30 4.91
C GLN A 83 24.23 -11.74 3.52
N LYS A 84 23.71 -12.88 3.00
CA LYS A 84 24.02 -13.38 1.65
C LYS A 84 23.61 -12.39 0.57
N GLU A 85 22.47 -11.74 0.74
CA GLU A 85 21.96 -10.71 -0.16
C GLU A 85 22.62 -9.34 0.04
N ARG A 86 23.53 -9.20 1.01
CA ARG A 86 24.20 -7.94 1.36
C ARG A 86 23.23 -6.81 1.72
N PHE A 87 22.01 -7.14 2.12
CA PHE A 87 20.93 -6.18 2.37
C PHE A 87 21.36 -5.07 3.35
N LEU A 88 21.99 -5.44 4.47
CA LEU A 88 22.43 -4.48 5.50
C LEU A 88 23.58 -3.58 5.01
N GLU A 89 24.47 -4.11 4.17
CA GLU A 89 25.56 -3.33 3.58
C GLU A 89 25.04 -2.30 2.58
N GLU A 90 24.12 -2.73 1.71
CA GLU A 90 23.46 -1.86 0.73
C GLU A 90 22.66 -0.75 1.43
N TRP A 91 21.95 -1.11 2.51
CA TRP A 91 21.22 -0.12 3.30
C TRP A 91 22.14 0.89 3.96
N ARG A 92 23.25 0.43 4.58
CA ARG A 92 24.26 1.33 5.15
C ARG A 92 24.83 2.27 4.09
N ALA A 93 25.15 1.76 2.90
CA ALA A 93 25.62 2.58 1.79
C ALA A 93 24.58 3.63 1.38
N ARG A 94 23.30 3.27 1.34
CA ARG A 94 22.20 4.19 1.03
C ARG A 94 22.03 5.28 2.09
N LYS A 95 22.09 4.92 3.38
CA LYS A 95 22.02 5.88 4.49
C LYS A 95 23.21 6.84 4.51
N ASN A 96 24.40 6.40 4.10
CA ASN A 96 25.55 7.29 3.92
C ASN A 96 25.34 8.30 2.77
N LEU A 97 24.65 7.90 1.69
CA LEU A 97 24.31 8.79 0.57
C LEU A 97 23.16 9.75 0.89
N GLU A 98 22.21 9.32 1.72
CA GLU A 98 21.04 10.08 2.15
C GLU A 98 20.86 9.96 3.69
N PRO A 99 21.60 10.75 4.49
CA PRO A 99 21.58 10.65 5.96
C PRO A 99 20.20 10.89 6.59
N GLU A 100 19.37 11.70 5.95
CA GLU A 100 18.00 12.03 6.40
C GLU A 100 16.94 11.02 5.92
N LEU A 101 17.31 9.97 5.16
CA LEU A 101 16.39 8.92 4.75
C LEU A 101 15.81 8.22 5.99
N ARG A 102 14.51 8.37 6.25
CA ARG A 102 13.90 7.87 7.49
C ARG A 102 12.78 6.89 7.23
N PHE A 103 12.68 5.86 8.07
CA PHE A 103 11.51 5.01 8.09
C PHE A 103 10.36 5.78 8.75
N VAL A 104 9.21 5.79 8.09
CA VAL A 104 8.02 6.46 8.62
C VAL A 104 7.17 5.45 9.37
N LEU A 105 6.72 4.39 8.68
CA LEU A 105 5.83 3.37 9.22
C LEU A 105 5.68 2.19 8.24
N PHE A 106 5.03 1.12 8.72
CA PHE A 106 4.54 0.03 7.89
C PHE A 106 3.01 0.08 7.86
N LEU A 107 2.41 0.39 6.70
CA LEU A 107 0.95 0.39 6.53
C LEU A 107 0.47 -1.02 6.26
N VAL A 108 -0.07 -1.68 7.28
CA VAL A 108 -0.71 -2.99 7.12
C VAL A 108 -2.00 -2.82 6.30
N SER A 109 -2.12 -3.57 5.20
CA SER A 109 -3.34 -3.67 4.40
C SER A 109 -4.12 -4.94 4.71
N ASP A 110 -3.43 -5.99 5.15
CA ASP A 110 -4.02 -7.30 5.44
C ASP A 110 -3.10 -8.08 6.39
N GLN A 111 -3.67 -8.95 7.23
CA GLN A 111 -2.89 -9.70 8.20
C GLN A 111 -3.61 -10.97 8.69
N GLY A 112 -2.84 -11.96 9.12
CA GLY A 112 -3.35 -13.17 9.75
C GLY A 112 -2.45 -13.63 10.89
N VAL A 113 -3.06 -14.21 11.93
CA VAL A 113 -2.36 -14.80 13.08
C VAL A 113 -2.96 -16.19 13.33
N ASP A 114 -2.09 -17.20 13.35
CA ASP A 114 -2.37 -18.56 13.79
C ASP A 114 -1.61 -18.77 15.10
N GLU A 115 -2.30 -18.56 16.23
CA GLU A 115 -1.70 -18.69 17.55
C GLU A 115 -1.32 -20.13 17.89
N GLU A 116 -2.06 -21.11 17.37
CA GLU A 116 -1.83 -22.54 17.62
C GLU A 116 -0.56 -23.01 16.91
N ALA A 117 -0.39 -22.64 15.64
CA ALA A 117 0.82 -22.92 14.88
C ALA A 117 2.00 -21.99 15.21
N GLY A 118 1.75 -20.91 15.96
CA GLY A 118 2.76 -19.89 16.27
C GLY A 118 3.24 -19.15 15.02
N ARG A 119 2.33 -18.84 14.09
CA ARG A 119 2.64 -18.18 12.82
C ARG A 119 1.80 -16.91 12.65
N ALA A 120 2.36 -15.92 11.99
CA ALA A 120 1.62 -14.75 11.58
C ALA A 120 2.15 -14.22 10.26
N TRP A 121 1.37 -13.39 9.59
CA TRP A 121 1.81 -12.67 8.41
C TRP A 121 1.12 -11.31 8.34
N ALA A 122 1.81 -10.33 7.75
CA ALA A 122 1.24 -9.02 7.45
C ALA A 122 1.64 -8.60 6.04
N ARG A 123 0.64 -8.28 5.22
CA ARG A 123 0.83 -7.61 3.95
C ARG A 123 0.69 -6.12 4.16
N GLY A 124 1.58 -5.33 3.58
CA GLY A 124 1.54 -3.90 3.76
C GLY A 124 2.56 -3.15 2.91
N ARG A 125 2.75 -1.88 3.27
CA ARG A 125 3.70 -0.99 2.62
C ARG A 125 4.69 -0.42 3.63
N ALA A 126 5.98 -0.64 3.41
CA ALA A 126 7.05 0.04 4.12
C ALA A 126 7.23 1.44 3.54
N GLU A 127 6.91 2.45 4.32
CA GLU A 127 6.98 3.87 3.93
C GLU A 127 8.28 4.50 4.44
N TRP A 128 9.03 5.10 3.50
CA TRP A 128 10.30 5.76 3.75
C TRP A 128 10.25 7.19 3.22
N GLU A 129 10.73 8.16 3.98
CA GLU A 129 10.85 9.52 3.50
C GLU A 129 12.29 9.80 3.06
N SER A 130 12.47 10.12 1.78
CA SER A 130 13.72 10.60 1.19
C SER A 130 13.63 12.11 0.97
N PRO A 131 14.63 12.90 1.41
CA PRO A 131 14.68 14.33 1.10
C PRO A 131 14.73 14.62 -0.40
N ARG A 132 15.25 13.67 -1.19
CA ARG A 132 15.45 13.83 -2.64
C ARG A 132 14.26 13.35 -3.46
N ARG A 133 13.55 12.33 -2.97
CA ARG A 133 12.50 11.64 -3.73
C ARG A 133 11.11 11.74 -3.10
N GLY A 134 10.98 12.36 -1.93
CA GLY A 134 9.75 12.37 -1.15
C GLY A 134 9.47 11.00 -0.55
N LEU A 135 8.18 10.65 -0.45
CA LEU A 135 7.75 9.38 0.10
C LEU A 135 8.01 8.21 -0.87
N LEU A 136 8.77 7.24 -0.42
CA LEU A 136 9.08 5.98 -1.10
C LEU A 136 8.33 4.85 -0.40
N SER A 137 7.53 4.11 -1.16
CA SER A 137 6.69 3.03 -0.64
C SER A 137 7.13 1.71 -1.26
N THR A 138 7.31 0.67 -0.44
CA THR A 138 7.61 -0.70 -0.91
C THR A 138 6.54 -1.65 -0.42
N GLU A 139 5.88 -2.34 -1.33
CA GLU A 139 4.89 -3.38 -0.99
C GLU A 139 5.57 -4.68 -0.62
N GLU A 140 5.17 -5.25 0.52
CA GLU A 140 5.83 -6.41 1.09
C GLU A 140 4.83 -7.30 1.82
N THR A 141 5.12 -8.59 1.88
CA THR A 141 4.49 -9.52 2.82
C THR A 141 5.53 -9.99 3.81
N VAL A 142 5.29 -9.72 5.09
CA VAL A 142 6.19 -10.08 6.19
C VAL A 142 5.64 -11.33 6.87
N HIS A 143 6.44 -12.39 6.89
CA HIS A 143 6.12 -13.64 7.56
C HIS A 143 6.78 -13.69 8.93
N LEU A 144 6.02 -14.16 9.91
CA LEU A 144 6.37 -14.13 11.33
C LEU A 144 6.22 -15.52 11.92
N VAL A 145 7.17 -15.88 12.78
CA VAL A 145 7.10 -17.12 13.57
C VAL A 145 7.33 -16.80 15.04
N ARG A 146 6.60 -17.49 15.91
CA ARG A 146 6.77 -17.41 17.36
C ARG A 146 7.89 -18.36 17.77
N SER A 147 8.94 -17.79 18.34
CA SER A 147 10.05 -18.52 18.94
C SER A 147 10.00 -18.29 20.45
N TYR A 148 9.56 -19.30 21.20
CA TYR A 148 9.22 -19.20 22.62
C TYR A 148 8.16 -18.10 22.87
N GLU A 149 8.48 -17.06 23.62
CA GLU A 149 7.56 -15.96 23.94
C GLU A 149 7.71 -14.74 23.03
N THR A 150 8.49 -14.85 21.95
CA THR A 150 8.80 -13.70 21.08
C THR A 150 8.48 -14.00 19.63
N TRP A 151 7.92 -13.01 18.94
CA TRP A 151 7.72 -13.05 17.50
C TRP A 151 8.99 -12.60 16.78
N ARG A 152 9.32 -13.28 15.68
CA ARG A 152 10.46 -12.98 14.83
C ARG A 152 10.05 -13.00 13.37
N ILE A 153 10.70 -12.17 12.56
CA ILE A 153 10.52 -12.18 11.11
C ILE A 153 11.25 -13.38 10.52
N GLU A 154 10.49 -14.23 9.84
CA GLU A 154 10.98 -15.41 9.13
C GLU A 154 11.30 -15.11 7.66
N ALA A 155 10.54 -14.22 7.02
CA ALA A 155 10.78 -13.80 5.64
C ALA A 155 10.12 -12.44 5.35
N ILE A 156 10.65 -11.73 4.35
CA ILE A 156 10.04 -10.53 3.77
C ILE A 156 10.00 -10.70 2.26
N ASP A 157 8.81 -10.94 1.73
CA ASP A 157 8.60 -11.11 0.31
C ASP A 157 8.32 -9.75 -0.34
N ARG A 158 9.36 -9.18 -0.98
CA ARG A 158 9.28 -7.95 -1.78
C ARG A 158 8.84 -8.20 -3.21
N ASP A 159 9.28 -9.33 -3.77
CA ASP A 159 8.88 -9.84 -5.08
C ASP A 159 7.91 -11.01 -4.87
N SER A 160 6.70 -10.67 -4.40
CA SER A 160 5.63 -11.66 -4.24
C SER A 160 4.77 -11.74 -5.50
N PRO A 161 4.15 -12.89 -5.80
CA PRO A 161 3.16 -12.97 -6.87
C PRO A 161 1.97 -12.02 -6.62
N LEU A 162 1.70 -11.67 -5.36
CA LEU A 162 0.72 -10.67 -4.97
C LEU A 162 1.12 -9.27 -5.43
N HIS A 163 2.38 -8.90 -5.23
CA HIS A 163 2.93 -7.63 -5.69
C HIS A 163 2.86 -7.53 -7.21
N ALA A 164 3.28 -8.57 -7.94
CA ALA A 164 3.18 -8.60 -9.40
C ALA A 164 1.72 -8.45 -9.90
N ALA A 165 0.76 -9.08 -9.22
CA ALA A 165 -0.66 -8.93 -9.54
C ALA A 165 -1.16 -7.50 -9.30
N ASN A 166 -0.80 -6.90 -8.17
CA ASN A 166 -1.20 -5.53 -7.83
C ASN A 166 -0.54 -4.49 -8.75
N GLU A 167 0.77 -4.64 -9.02
CA GLU A 167 1.53 -3.84 -9.99
C GLU A 167 0.84 -3.80 -11.37
N MET A 168 0.29 -4.92 -11.82
CA MET A 168 -0.42 -4.99 -13.11
C MET A 168 -1.62 -4.05 -13.14
N TYR A 169 -2.46 -4.09 -12.11
CA TYR A 169 -3.68 -3.26 -12.05
C TYR A 169 -3.36 -1.79 -11.77
N GLN A 170 -2.36 -1.50 -10.94
CA GLN A 170 -1.85 -0.13 -10.75
C GLN A 170 -1.29 0.45 -12.05
N ALA A 171 -0.53 -0.32 -12.83
CA ALA A 171 0.02 0.13 -14.11
C ALA A 171 -1.10 0.46 -15.11
N ILE A 172 -2.20 -0.29 -15.11
CA ILE A 172 -3.39 -0.01 -15.93
C ILE A 172 -4.04 1.31 -15.49
N GLU A 173 -4.31 1.47 -14.19
CA GLU A 173 -4.92 2.68 -13.62
C GLU A 173 -4.09 3.95 -13.96
N GLN A 174 -2.77 3.84 -13.85
CA GLN A 174 -1.81 4.92 -14.11
C GLN A 174 -1.50 5.13 -15.60
N ALA A 175 -2.06 4.31 -16.50
CA ALA A 175 -1.72 4.31 -17.93
C ALA A 175 -0.22 4.06 -18.22
N ASP A 176 0.50 3.39 -17.32
CA ASP A 176 1.90 3.03 -17.51
C ASP A 176 2.01 1.70 -18.27
N TRP A 177 1.91 1.80 -19.59
CA TRP A 177 1.97 0.63 -20.47
C TRP A 177 3.35 -0.04 -20.51
N SER A 178 4.40 0.68 -20.12
CA SER A 178 5.76 0.12 -20.04
C SER A 178 5.87 -0.79 -18.82
N ARG A 179 5.42 -0.31 -17.65
CA ARG A 179 5.33 -1.10 -16.42
C ARG A 179 4.40 -2.30 -16.57
N LEU A 180 3.23 -2.10 -17.19
CA LEU A 180 2.30 -3.20 -17.50
C LEU A 180 2.98 -4.29 -18.34
N ARG A 181 3.73 -3.91 -19.39
CA ARG A 181 4.46 -4.88 -20.22
C ARG A 181 5.54 -5.61 -19.42
N ALA A 182 6.18 -4.95 -18.46
CA ALA A 182 7.28 -5.51 -17.68
C ALA A 182 6.84 -6.62 -16.69
N VAL A 183 5.60 -6.56 -16.20
CA VAL A 183 5.04 -7.55 -15.27
C VAL A 183 4.33 -8.72 -15.96
N LEU A 184 4.17 -8.67 -17.29
CA LEU A 184 3.57 -9.73 -18.09
C LEU A 184 4.66 -10.59 -18.75
N GLU A 185 4.39 -11.89 -18.90
CA GLU A 185 5.22 -12.73 -19.74
C GLU A 185 5.18 -12.21 -21.20
N PRO A 186 6.32 -12.14 -21.91
CA PRO A 186 6.36 -11.61 -23.29
C PRO A 186 5.34 -12.25 -24.25
N ASP A 187 5.13 -13.56 -24.12
CA ASP A 187 4.19 -14.31 -24.94
C ASP A 187 2.74 -13.96 -24.62
N TYR A 188 2.43 -13.76 -23.33
CA TYR A 188 1.11 -13.36 -22.90
C TYR A 188 0.80 -11.91 -23.29
N TRP A 189 1.77 -10.99 -23.17
CA TRP A 189 1.66 -9.62 -23.69
C TRP A 189 1.32 -9.61 -25.18
N ARG A 190 1.99 -10.44 -25.99
CA ARG A 190 1.69 -10.56 -27.44
C ARG A 190 0.26 -11.03 -27.67
N LYS A 191 -0.22 -12.03 -26.93
CA LYS A 191 -1.61 -12.53 -27.03
C LYS A 191 -2.63 -11.44 -26.68
N LEU A 192 -2.43 -10.69 -25.59
CA LEU A 192 -3.32 -9.60 -25.19
C LEU A 192 -3.36 -8.46 -26.24
N ASN A 193 -2.23 -8.14 -26.86
CA ASN A 193 -2.20 -7.17 -27.96
C ASN A 193 -2.95 -7.69 -29.20
N ALA A 194 -2.71 -8.93 -29.60
CA ALA A 194 -3.36 -9.54 -30.75
C ALA A 194 -4.89 -9.66 -30.57
N ALA A 195 -5.34 -9.93 -29.34
CA ALA A 195 -6.76 -9.96 -28.97
C ALA A 195 -7.39 -8.55 -28.84
N GLY A 196 -6.62 -7.47 -29.03
CA GLY A 196 -7.12 -6.10 -28.94
C GLY A 196 -7.33 -5.57 -27.52
N VAL A 197 -7.02 -6.35 -26.48
CA VAL A 197 -7.21 -5.98 -25.07
C VAL A 197 -6.43 -4.71 -24.72
N ILE A 198 -5.13 -4.67 -25.04
CA ILE A 198 -4.28 -3.51 -24.73
C ILE A 198 -4.76 -2.23 -25.43
N SER A 199 -5.27 -2.36 -26.67
CA SER A 199 -5.82 -1.24 -27.42
C SER A 199 -7.13 -0.74 -26.80
N ALA A 200 -8.00 -1.64 -26.33
CA ALA A 200 -9.22 -1.30 -25.61
C ALA A 200 -8.90 -0.56 -24.30
N LEU A 201 -7.97 -1.08 -23.49
CA LEU A 201 -7.53 -0.45 -22.25
C LEU A 201 -6.98 0.97 -22.47
N LYS A 202 -6.15 1.14 -23.51
CA LYS A 202 -5.64 2.46 -23.91
C LYS A 202 -6.74 3.43 -24.33
N LYS A 203 -7.74 2.93 -25.07
CA LYS A 203 -8.89 3.72 -25.52
C LYS A 203 -9.72 4.18 -24.31
N ASP A 204 -10.10 3.25 -23.44
CA ASP A 204 -10.89 3.53 -22.24
C ASP A 204 -10.16 4.55 -21.34
N ARG A 205 -8.85 4.37 -21.16
CA ARG A 205 -8.04 5.27 -20.35
C ARG A 205 -7.94 6.68 -20.91
N ARG A 206 -7.85 6.85 -22.24
CA ARG A 206 -7.87 8.15 -22.92
C ARG A 206 -9.23 8.82 -22.84
N SER A 207 -10.31 8.03 -22.84
CA SER A 207 -11.68 8.51 -22.79
C SER A 207 -12.15 8.87 -21.37
N SER A 208 -11.45 8.46 -20.32
CA SER A 208 -11.79 8.80 -18.94
C SER A 208 -11.13 10.10 -18.47
N THR A 209 -11.95 11.10 -18.12
CA THR A 209 -11.50 12.38 -17.54
C THR A 209 -11.14 12.29 -16.05
N SER A 210 -11.68 11.28 -15.34
CA SER A 210 -11.45 11.06 -13.90
C SER A 210 -10.45 9.95 -13.59
N GLY A 211 -9.98 9.20 -14.59
CA GLY A 211 -9.24 7.96 -14.39
C GLY A 211 -10.11 6.73 -14.58
N VAL A 212 -9.53 5.65 -15.12
CA VAL A 212 -10.13 4.32 -14.97
C VAL A 212 -9.74 3.89 -13.56
N TYR A 213 -10.72 3.84 -12.65
CA TYR A 213 -10.48 3.34 -11.30
C TYR A 213 -10.49 1.82 -11.35
N VAL A 214 -9.36 1.21 -10.99
CA VAL A 214 -9.19 -0.23 -10.91
C VAL A 214 -8.56 -0.58 -9.58
N ILE A 215 -9.31 -1.28 -8.73
CA ILE A 215 -8.75 -1.88 -7.51
C ILE A 215 -8.80 -3.39 -7.62
N PHE A 216 -7.72 -4.04 -7.23
CA PHE A 216 -7.66 -5.48 -7.10
C PHE A 216 -7.62 -5.89 -5.62
N TYR A 217 -8.70 -6.51 -5.16
CA TYR A 217 -8.81 -7.07 -3.81
C TYR A 217 -8.44 -8.54 -3.85
N ILE A 218 -7.31 -8.90 -3.24
CA ILE A 218 -6.85 -10.28 -3.17
C ILE A 218 -7.75 -11.05 -2.18
N THR A 219 -8.28 -12.18 -2.62
CA THR A 219 -9.12 -13.06 -1.78
C THR A 219 -8.41 -14.34 -1.39
N ASP A 220 -7.52 -14.86 -2.25
CA ASP A 220 -6.80 -16.10 -2.00
C ASP A 220 -5.55 -16.18 -2.90
N PHE A 221 -4.57 -16.99 -2.54
CA PHE A 221 -3.39 -17.25 -3.37
C PHE A 221 -2.70 -18.55 -2.98
N ALA A 222 -1.95 -19.12 -3.91
CA ALA A 222 -0.99 -20.17 -3.58
C ALA A 222 0.29 -20.03 -4.39
N VAL A 223 1.40 -20.46 -3.78
CA VAL A 223 2.74 -20.43 -4.36
C VAL A 223 3.34 -21.84 -4.29
N SER A 224 3.94 -22.30 -5.39
CA SER A 224 4.63 -23.58 -5.48
C SER A 224 5.81 -23.45 -6.44
N ASP A 225 7.02 -23.62 -5.91
CA ASP A 225 8.30 -23.48 -6.63
C ASP A 225 8.38 -22.18 -7.44
N ASN A 226 8.23 -22.30 -8.77
CA ASN A 226 8.28 -21.21 -9.73
C ASN A 226 6.91 -20.86 -10.32
N LYS A 227 5.82 -21.29 -9.69
CA LYS A 227 4.44 -21.01 -10.11
C LYS A 227 3.64 -20.45 -8.95
N ALA A 228 2.69 -19.59 -9.29
CA ALA A 228 1.73 -19.09 -8.34
C ALA A 228 0.40 -18.82 -9.03
N TRP A 229 -0.67 -18.78 -8.25
CA TRP A 229 -1.91 -18.15 -8.66
C TRP A 229 -2.37 -17.19 -7.58
N VAL A 230 -3.02 -16.11 -8.02
CA VAL A 230 -3.58 -15.08 -7.16
C VAL A 230 -5.03 -14.88 -7.57
N LYS A 231 -5.94 -15.10 -6.65
CA LYS A 231 -7.37 -14.90 -6.83
C LYS A 231 -7.78 -13.58 -6.16
N GLY A 232 -8.68 -12.87 -6.80
CA GLY A 232 -9.21 -11.64 -6.22
C GLY A 232 -10.34 -11.06 -7.03
N ASP A 233 -10.89 -9.98 -6.52
CA ASP A 233 -11.98 -9.24 -7.14
C ASP A 233 -11.44 -7.93 -7.70
N VAL A 234 -11.68 -7.72 -8.99
CA VAL A 234 -11.32 -6.48 -9.66
C VAL A 234 -12.54 -5.58 -9.66
N ILE A 235 -12.44 -4.47 -8.94
CA ILE A 235 -13.42 -3.39 -8.98
C ILE A 235 -13.00 -2.43 -10.07
N TRP A 236 -13.72 -2.44 -11.19
CA TRP A 236 -13.41 -1.65 -12.37
C TRP A 236 -14.52 -0.65 -12.68
N ARG A 237 -14.13 0.60 -12.99
CA ARG A 237 -15.03 1.65 -13.47
C ARG A 237 -14.51 2.24 -14.79
N PRO A 238 -14.90 1.69 -15.97
CA PRO A 238 -14.22 2.02 -17.22
C PRO A 238 -14.61 3.42 -17.69
N LEU A 239 -15.91 3.69 -17.79
CA LEU A 239 -16.48 4.95 -18.30
C LEU A 239 -17.93 5.16 -17.82
N SER A 240 -18.43 4.30 -16.92
CA SER A 240 -19.80 4.34 -16.40
C SER A 240 -19.85 4.69 -14.92
N PRO A 241 -20.97 5.23 -14.41
CA PRO A 241 -21.21 5.29 -12.97
C PRO A 241 -21.42 3.90 -12.34
N ALA A 242 -21.69 2.87 -13.15
CA ALA A 242 -21.73 1.50 -12.69
C ALA A 242 -20.32 0.99 -12.35
N THR A 243 -20.18 0.45 -11.14
CA THR A 243 -19.02 -0.28 -10.67
C THR A 243 -19.23 -1.76 -10.97
N TYR A 244 -18.26 -2.39 -11.60
CA TYR A 244 -18.28 -3.83 -11.85
C TYR A 244 -17.24 -4.50 -10.96
N GLU A 245 -17.70 -5.45 -10.18
CA GLU A 245 -16.84 -6.40 -9.48
C GLU A 245 -16.72 -7.63 -10.35
N THR A 246 -15.49 -7.97 -10.73
CA THR A 246 -15.21 -9.14 -11.56
C THR A 246 -14.23 -10.04 -10.84
N PRO A 247 -14.63 -11.27 -10.47
CA PRO A 247 -13.71 -12.23 -9.89
C PRO A 247 -12.70 -12.65 -10.95
N VAL A 248 -11.43 -12.64 -10.59
CA VAL A 248 -10.33 -13.02 -11.48
C VAL A 248 -9.37 -13.99 -10.79
N THR A 249 -8.66 -14.75 -11.61
CA THR A 249 -7.50 -15.52 -11.16
C THR A 249 -6.34 -15.26 -12.09
N LEU A 250 -5.26 -14.71 -11.54
CA LEU A 250 -4.00 -14.49 -12.24
C LEU A 250 -3.11 -15.71 -12.04
N SER A 251 -2.55 -16.22 -13.12
CA SER A 251 -1.52 -17.26 -13.10
C SER A 251 -0.16 -16.63 -13.31
N LEU A 252 0.81 -16.93 -12.45
CA LEU A 252 2.14 -16.32 -12.48
C LEU A 252 3.23 -17.40 -12.52
N ARG A 253 4.37 -17.02 -13.10
CA ARG A 253 5.58 -17.84 -13.13
C ARG A 253 6.79 -17.01 -12.71
N LYS A 254 7.63 -17.58 -11.84
CA LYS A 254 8.91 -17.00 -11.43
C LYS A 254 9.94 -17.22 -12.53
N VAL A 255 10.55 -16.15 -13.04
CA VAL A 255 11.60 -16.16 -14.06
C VAL A 255 12.79 -15.36 -13.53
N GLY A 256 13.85 -16.06 -13.12
CA GLY A 256 14.92 -15.46 -12.32
C GLY A 256 14.39 -15.08 -10.94
N SER A 257 14.59 -13.83 -10.53
CA SER A 257 14.04 -13.28 -9.28
C SER A 257 12.60 -12.80 -9.40
N ARG A 258 12.06 -12.60 -10.61
CA ARG A 258 10.80 -11.87 -10.82
C ARG A 258 9.60 -12.78 -11.07
N TRP A 259 8.43 -12.39 -10.59
CA TRP A 259 7.16 -13.01 -10.97
C TRP A 259 6.56 -12.32 -12.20
N LEU A 260 6.20 -13.11 -13.20
CA LEU A 260 5.54 -12.62 -14.41
C LEU A 260 4.16 -13.25 -14.55
N ILE A 261 3.18 -12.43 -14.93
CA ILE A 261 1.81 -12.88 -15.18
C ILE A 261 1.74 -13.57 -16.54
N THR A 262 1.27 -14.81 -16.52
CA THR A 262 1.20 -15.71 -17.67
C THR A 262 -0.23 -15.92 -18.18
N GLY A 263 -1.24 -15.57 -17.38
CA GLY A 263 -2.65 -15.72 -17.71
C GLY A 263 -3.57 -15.02 -16.72
N ILE A 264 -4.75 -14.63 -17.18
CA ILE A 264 -5.83 -14.04 -16.38
C ILE A 264 -7.13 -14.75 -16.77
N GLN A 265 -7.79 -15.36 -15.80
CA GLN A 265 -9.13 -15.96 -15.94
C GLN A 265 -10.19 -15.00 -15.37
N GLY A 266 -11.40 -15.01 -15.93
CA GLY A 266 -12.52 -14.17 -15.47
C GLY A 266 -12.61 -12.75 -16.08
N HIS A 267 -11.51 -12.14 -16.53
CA HIS A 267 -11.55 -10.77 -17.10
C HIS A 267 -11.28 -10.69 -18.62
N TRP A 268 -10.27 -11.40 -19.13
CA TRP A 268 -9.85 -11.32 -20.54
C TRP A 268 -9.44 -12.68 -21.09
N GLU A 269 -10.33 -13.65 -21.00
CA GLU A 269 -10.04 -15.01 -21.46
C GLU A 269 -9.80 -15.04 -22.97
N ILE A 270 -8.54 -15.22 -23.33
CA ILE A 270 -8.15 -15.53 -24.70
C ILE A 270 -8.40 -17.03 -24.89
N LYS A 271 -9.56 -17.37 -25.46
CA LYS A 271 -9.86 -18.75 -25.87
C LYS A 271 -8.79 -19.20 -26.87
N LYS A 272 -8.19 -20.37 -26.61
CA LYS A 272 -7.28 -21.04 -27.55
C LYS A 272 -8.01 -21.40 -28.83
#